data_AF-A0A424LZL6-F1
#
_entry.id   AF-A0A424LZL6-F1
#
_cell.length_a   1.000
_cell.length_b   1.000
_cell.length_c   1.000
_cell.angle_alpha   90.00
_cell.angle_beta   90.00
_cell.angle_gamma   90.00
#
_symmetry.space_group_name_H-M   'P 1'
#
loop_
_entity.id
_entity.type
_entity.pdbx_description
1 polymer ?
#
loop_
_entity_poly.entity_id
_entity_poly.type
_entity_poly.pdbx_seq_one_letter_code
_entity_poly.pdbx_strand_id
1 'polypeptide(L)'
;MKVSSLPYHLMIPGLISILILVFMVIHRRKLFKTGKWKWFWISAAVFFGVYLLIVGEAAYFDISYNQDLQKFDTNGDGFFTANEISPEQKEAMQKVVSDTGRNFAVFTGLIFSGVLALLVFTGGNILEFIKLKARKSKPNKF
;
A
#
# COMPACT_ATOMS: atom_id res chain seq x y z
N MET A 1 30.23 -4.77 4.58
CA MET A 1 28.88 -5.04 4.03
C MET A 1 28.33 -3.68 3.63
N LYS A 2 28.02 -3.44 2.35
CA LYS A 2 27.69 -2.10 1.86
C LYS A 2 26.40 -1.58 2.50
N VAL A 3 26.45 -0.43 3.15
CA VAL A 3 25.28 0.22 3.74
C VAL A 3 24.50 0.97 2.66
N SER A 4 23.32 0.44 2.35
CA SER A 4 22.19 1.04 1.64
C SER A 4 22.21 1.23 0.11
N SER A 5 21.09 0.82 -0.48
CA SER A 5 20.49 1.27 -1.73
C SER A 5 19.02 1.57 -1.43
N LEU A 6 18.45 2.66 -1.95
CA LEU A 6 17.03 2.99 -1.75
C LEU A 6 16.11 1.82 -2.19
N PRO A 7 14.99 1.55 -1.49
CA PRO A 7 14.07 0.47 -1.84
C PRO A 7 13.19 0.85 -3.04
N TYR A 8 13.80 1.02 -4.22
CA TYR A 8 13.11 1.43 -5.45
C TYR A 8 11.95 0.50 -5.82
N HIS A 9 12.09 -0.78 -5.53
CA HIS A 9 11.06 -1.79 -5.77
C HIS A 9 9.78 -1.57 -4.95
N LEU A 10 9.86 -0.87 -3.81
CA LEU A 10 8.70 -0.44 -3.01
C LEU A 10 8.25 0.98 -3.40
N MET A 11 9.19 1.88 -3.65
CA MET A 11 8.88 3.29 -3.95
C MET A 11 8.12 3.45 -5.27
N ILE A 12 8.54 2.75 -6.34
CA ILE A 12 7.91 2.86 -7.66
C ILE A 12 6.41 2.49 -7.62
N PRO A 13 6.01 1.31 -7.13
CA PRO A 13 4.59 0.96 -7.04
C PRO A 13 3.81 1.88 -6.07
N GLY A 14 4.43 2.35 -4.99
CA GLY A 14 3.84 3.34 -4.09
C GLY A 14 3.53 4.66 -4.81
N LEU A 15 4.49 5.21 -5.55
CA LEU A 15 4.32 6.44 -6.32
C LEU A 15 3.24 6.32 -7.40
N ILE A 16 3.19 5.20 -8.12
CA ILE A 16 2.13 4.92 -9.10
C ILE A 16 0.76 4.94 -8.42
N SER A 17 0.65 4.34 -7.24
CA SER A 17 -0.60 4.32 -6.46
C SER A 17 -1.03 5.71 -6.03
N ILE A 18 -0.09 6.55 -5.58
CA ILE A 18 -0.34 7.96 -5.24
C ILE A 18 -0.86 8.71 -6.47
N LEU A 19 -0.20 8.60 -7.63
CA LEU A 19 -0.60 9.30 -8.85
C LEU A 19 -2.03 8.94 -9.27
N ILE A 20 -2.38 7.65 -9.21
CA ILE A 20 -3.72 7.17 -9.53
C ILE A 20 -4.76 7.70 -8.53
N LEU A 21 -4.47 7.66 -7.23
CA LEU A 21 -5.37 8.18 -6.21
C LEU A 21 -5.58 9.69 -6.37
N VAL A 22 -4.53 10.46 -6.63
CA VAL A 22 -4.61 11.91 -6.91
C VAL A 22 -5.49 12.17 -8.13
N PHE A 23 -5.26 11.42 -9.22
CA PHE A 23 -6.12 11.50 -10.41
C PHE A 23 -7.59 11.24 -10.07
N MET A 24 -7.88 10.24 -9.25
CA MET A 24 -9.23 9.89 -8.83
C MET A 24 -9.87 10.98 -7.95
N VAL A 25 -9.10 11.61 -7.06
CA VAL A 25 -9.56 12.72 -6.22
C VAL A 25 -9.92 13.95 -7.07
N ILE A 26 -9.09 14.30 -8.05
CA ILE A 26 -9.34 15.43 -8.97
C ILE A 26 -10.62 15.17 -9.77
N HIS A 27 -10.80 13.96 -10.30
CA HIS A 27 -11.93 13.61 -11.16
C HIS A 27 -13.14 13.05 -10.38
N ARG A 28 -13.15 13.17 -9.05
CA ARG A 28 -14.13 12.48 -8.18
C ARG A 28 -15.59 12.74 -8.55
N ARG A 29 -15.92 13.95 -8.99
CA ARG A 29 -17.29 14.32 -9.38
C ARG A 29 -17.80 13.51 -10.57
N LYS A 30 -16.91 13.15 -11.50
CA LYS A 30 -17.23 12.36 -12.70
C LYS A 30 -17.20 10.86 -12.40
N LEU A 31 -16.19 10.40 -11.65
CA LEU A 31 -15.95 8.98 -11.37
C LEU A 31 -16.97 8.39 -10.37
N PHE A 32 -17.32 9.13 -9.32
CA PHE A 32 -18.23 8.64 -8.26
C PHE A 32 -19.70 9.00 -8.49
N LYS A 33 -20.07 9.43 -9.71
CA LYS A 33 -21.47 9.71 -10.06
C LYS A 33 -22.30 8.42 -9.96
N THR A 34 -23.54 8.53 -9.47
CA THR A 34 -24.49 7.42 -9.42
C THR A 34 -24.67 6.78 -10.79
N GLY A 35 -24.38 5.48 -10.87
CA GLY A 35 -24.43 4.71 -12.11
C GLY A 35 -23.59 3.43 -11.99
N LYS A 36 -23.62 2.62 -13.05
CA LYS A 36 -22.99 1.29 -13.10
C LYS A 36 -21.49 1.27 -12.75
N TRP A 37 -20.78 2.38 -13.02
CA TRP A 37 -19.34 2.50 -12.79
C TRP A 37 -18.97 2.98 -11.40
N LYS A 38 -19.93 3.45 -10.59
CA LYS A 38 -19.66 4.00 -9.25
C LYS A 38 -18.89 3.00 -8.38
N TRP A 39 -19.38 1.76 -8.29
CA TRP A 39 -18.77 0.73 -7.44
C TRP A 39 -17.42 0.26 -7.97
N PHE A 40 -17.21 0.29 -9.30
CA PHE A 40 -15.90 0.05 -9.88
C PHE A 40 -14.87 1.07 -9.37
N TRP A 41 -15.20 2.37 -9.43
CA TRP A 41 -14.29 3.43 -8.97
C TRP A 41 -14.09 3.42 -7.46
N ILE A 42 -15.11 3.08 -6.67
CA ILE A 42 -14.94 2.87 -5.21
C ILE A 42 -13.99 1.73 -4.93
N SER A 43 -14.13 0.61 -5.65
CA SER A 43 -13.28 -0.57 -5.47
C SER A 43 -11.85 -0.30 -5.90
N ALA A 44 -11.65 0.43 -7.01
CA ALA A 44 -10.34 0.90 -7.43
C ALA A 44 -9.68 1.83 -6.38
N ALA A 45 -10.46 2.73 -5.78
CA ALA A 45 -9.94 3.61 -4.73
C ALA A 45 -9.49 2.80 -3.50
N VAL A 46 -10.28 1.79 -3.10
CA VAL A 46 -9.94 0.88 -2.01
C VAL A 46 -8.69 0.08 -2.35
N PHE A 47 -8.60 -0.46 -3.57
CA PHE A 47 -7.43 -1.19 -4.04
C PHE A 47 -6.15 -0.37 -3.89
N PHE A 48 -6.09 0.81 -4.53
CA PHE A 48 -4.89 1.63 -4.51
C PHE A 48 -4.61 2.22 -3.13
N GLY A 49 -5.66 2.52 -2.34
CA GLY A 49 -5.50 3.01 -0.97
C GLY A 49 -4.87 1.97 -0.05
N VAL A 50 -5.42 0.75 -0.02
CA VAL A 50 -4.88 -0.34 0.81
C VAL A 50 -3.49 -0.76 0.32
N TYR A 51 -3.31 -0.86 -1.00
CA TYR A 51 -2.02 -1.21 -1.58
C TYR A 51 -0.93 -0.20 -1.21
N LEU A 52 -1.26 1.10 -1.27
CA LEU A 52 -0.35 2.17 -0.87
C LEU A 52 0.00 2.08 0.62
N LEU A 53 -0.94 1.74 1.51
CA LEU A 53 -0.65 1.58 2.93
C LEU A 53 0.35 0.44 3.17
N ILE A 54 0.13 -0.72 2.55
CA ILE A 54 0.99 -1.90 2.72
C ILE A 54 2.41 -1.63 2.19
N VAL A 55 2.52 -1.15 0.95
CA VAL A 55 3.83 -0.88 0.33
C VAL A 55 4.52 0.31 0.97
N GLY A 56 3.75 1.33 1.38
CA GLY A 56 4.25 2.52 2.06
C GLY A 56 4.81 2.20 3.45
N GLU A 57 4.13 1.35 4.22
CA GLU A 57 4.63 0.86 5.51
C GLU A 57 5.94 0.08 5.34
N ALA A 58 5.99 -0.83 4.36
CA ALA A 58 7.21 -1.58 4.05
C ALA A 58 8.37 -0.65 3.67
N ALA A 59 8.12 0.36 2.83
CA ALA A 59 9.14 1.34 2.45
C ALA A 59 9.60 2.20 3.63
N TYR A 60 8.68 2.60 4.51
CA TYR A 60 9.00 3.38 5.70
C TYR A 60 9.92 2.60 6.65
N PHE A 61 9.60 1.34 6.94
CA PHE A 61 10.43 0.50 7.81
C PHE A 61 11.79 0.19 7.19
N ASP A 62 11.86 -0.04 5.87
CA ASP A 62 13.13 -0.25 5.18
C ASP A 62 14.05 0.98 5.33
N ILE A 63 13.51 2.18 5.08
CA ILE A 63 14.26 3.43 5.24
C ILE A 63 14.67 3.64 6.71
N SER A 64 13.74 3.46 7.65
CA SER A 64 14.00 3.67 9.08
C SER A 64 15.09 2.73 9.61
N TYR A 65 15.03 1.44 9.27
CA TYR A 65 16.01 0.47 9.75
C TYR A 65 17.37 0.66 9.08
N ASN A 66 17.39 1.05 7.80
CA ASN A 66 18.63 1.43 7.14
C ASN A 66 19.25 2.69 7.78
N GLN A 67 18.44 3.68 8.14
CA GLN A 67 18.91 4.88 8.86
C GLN A 67 19.44 4.53 10.25
N ASP A 68 18.77 3.64 10.98
CA ASP A 68 19.25 3.17 12.29
C ASP A 68 20.58 2.42 12.18
N LEU A 69 20.73 1.60 11.13
CA LEU A 69 21.97 0.88 10.87
C LEU A 69 23.11 1.82 10.42
N GLN A 70 22.80 2.87 9.66
CA GLN A 70 23.76 3.90 9.22
C GLN A 70 24.39 4.69 10.38
N LYS A 71 23.72 4.79 11.54
CA LYS A 71 24.27 5.51 12.71
C LYS A 71 25.58 4.89 13.22
N PHE A 72 25.84 3.62 12.91
CA PHE A 72 27.06 2.92 13.31
C PHE A 72 28.19 3.03 12.27
N ASP A 73 27.91 3.55 11.08
CA ASP A 73 28.91 3.85 10.04
C ASP A 73 29.51 5.23 10.36
N THR A 74 30.52 5.23 11.23
CA THR A 74 31.12 6.46 11.78
C THR A 74 32.08 7.13 10.81
N ASN A 75 32.68 6.35 9.91
CA ASN A 75 33.62 6.84 8.90
C ASN A 75 32.93 7.15 7.55
N GLY A 76 31.68 6.71 7.35
CA GLY A 76 30.88 6.99 6.17
C GLY A 76 31.35 6.27 4.91
N ASP A 77 32.15 5.20 5.06
CA ASP A 77 32.67 4.44 3.93
C ASP A 77 31.67 3.37 3.43
N GLY A 78 30.55 3.20 4.14
CA GLY A 78 29.51 2.23 3.84
C GLY A 78 29.88 0.81 4.27
N PHE A 79 30.93 0.59 5.05
CA PHE A 79 31.36 -0.70 5.57
C PHE A 79 31.64 -0.61 7.07
N PHE A 80 31.06 -1.53 7.83
CA PHE A 80 31.40 -1.64 9.25
C PHE A 80 32.81 -2.20 9.45
N THR A 81 33.68 -1.41 10.06
CA THR A 81 35.00 -1.79 10.54
C THR A 81 34.93 -2.42 11.95
N ALA A 82 35.99 -3.09 12.41
CA ALA A 82 35.95 -3.83 13.68
C ALA A 82 35.62 -2.96 14.91
N ASN A 83 35.98 -1.69 14.87
CA ASN A 83 35.67 -0.67 15.87
C ASN A 83 34.22 -0.16 15.82
N GLU A 84 33.49 -0.41 14.74
CA GLU A 84 32.08 -0.02 14.55
C GLU A 84 31.11 -1.18 14.85
N ILE A 85 31.63 -2.40 14.98
CA ILE A 85 30.83 -3.58 15.31
C ILE A 85 30.55 -3.62 16.81
N SER A 86 29.38 -3.13 17.19
CA SER A 86 28.83 -3.23 18.55
C SER A 86 27.68 -4.26 18.63
N PRO A 87 27.29 -4.71 19.83
CA PRO A 87 26.08 -5.53 20.01
C PRO A 87 24.82 -4.86 19.44
N GLU A 88 24.69 -3.54 19.61
CA GLU A 88 23.57 -2.74 19.11
C GLU A 88 23.58 -2.67 17.57
N GLN A 89 24.76 -2.53 16.96
CA GLN A 89 24.92 -2.58 15.51
C GLN A 89 24.48 -3.93 14.95
N LYS A 90 24.82 -5.04 15.63
CA LYS A 90 24.38 -6.38 15.22
C LYS A 90 22.86 -6.55 15.29
N GLU A 91 22.22 -5.99 16.30
CA GLU A 91 20.75 -5.99 16.40
C GLU A 91 20.11 -5.16 15.29
N ALA A 92 20.63 -3.97 15.01
CA ALA A 92 20.18 -3.14 13.90
C ALA A 92 20.36 -3.87 12.56
N MET A 93 21.48 -4.56 12.37
CA MET A 93 21.75 -5.36 11.18
C MET A 93 20.78 -6.54 11.05
N GLN A 94 20.43 -7.21 12.16
CA GLN A 94 19.41 -8.24 12.13
C GLN A 94 18.05 -7.72 11.67
N LYS A 95 17.62 -6.51 12.10
CA LYS A 95 16.35 -5.89 11.68
C LYS A 95 16.31 -5.58 10.18
N VAL A 96 17.45 -5.22 9.59
CA VAL A 96 17.60 -4.99 8.14
C VAL A 96 17.61 -6.31 7.37
N VAL A 97 18.27 -7.35 7.87
CA VAL A 97 18.42 -8.64 7.18
C VAL A 97 17.18 -9.54 7.32
N SER A 98 16.43 -9.44 8.41
CA SER A 98 15.23 -10.26 8.67
C SER A 98 14.00 -9.79 7.87
N ASP A 99 14.15 -9.71 6.55
CA ASP A 99 13.30 -8.89 5.69
C ASP A 99 12.40 -9.65 4.72
N THR A 100 11.87 -10.79 5.14
CA THR A 100 10.92 -11.53 4.30
C THR A 100 9.65 -10.70 4.06
N GLY A 101 9.19 -9.95 5.06
CA GLY A 101 7.98 -9.13 4.98
C GLY A 101 8.06 -8.00 3.94
N ARG A 102 9.12 -7.16 3.98
CA ARG A 102 9.19 -5.98 3.09
C ARG A 102 9.52 -6.39 1.66
N ASN A 103 10.37 -7.39 1.46
CA ASN A 103 10.66 -7.91 0.12
C ASN A 103 9.43 -8.47 -0.60
N PHE A 104 8.51 -9.12 0.12
CA PHE A 104 7.27 -9.64 -0.46
C PHE A 104 6.09 -8.67 -0.41
N ALA A 105 6.25 -7.47 0.19
CA ALA A 105 5.17 -6.50 0.38
C ALA A 105 4.48 -6.07 -0.90
N VAL A 106 5.20 -6.02 -2.02
CA VAL A 106 4.62 -5.74 -3.35
C VAL A 106 3.60 -6.83 -3.72
N PHE A 107 3.97 -8.10 -3.60
CA PHE A 107 3.12 -9.22 -4.00
C PHE A 107 1.98 -9.45 -3.02
N THR A 108 2.27 -9.46 -1.71
CA THR A 108 1.25 -9.61 -0.68
C THR A 108 0.28 -8.44 -0.71
N GLY A 109 0.80 -7.22 -0.86
CA GLY A 109 0.00 -6.01 -1.02
C GLY A 109 -0.98 -6.11 -2.19
N LEU A 110 -0.54 -6.56 -3.37
CA LEU A 110 -1.40 -6.75 -4.55
C LEU A 110 -2.54 -7.74 -4.29
N ILE A 111 -2.24 -8.86 -3.62
CA ILE A 111 -3.23 -9.90 -3.32
C ILE A 111 -4.26 -9.37 -2.31
N PHE A 112 -3.82 -8.81 -1.18
CA PHE A 112 -4.71 -8.34 -0.14
C PHE A 112 -5.59 -7.17 -0.60
N SER A 113 -5.00 -6.20 -1.29
CA SER A 113 -5.77 -5.07 -1.84
C SER A 113 -6.77 -5.54 -2.90
N GLY A 114 -6.40 -6.52 -3.73
CA GLY A 114 -7.27 -7.15 -4.72
C GLY A 114 -8.48 -7.84 -4.10
N VAL A 115 -8.26 -8.65 -3.08
CA VAL A 115 -9.33 -9.35 -2.34
C VAL A 115 -10.30 -8.34 -1.72
N LEU A 116 -9.78 -7.32 -1.02
CA LEU A 116 -10.61 -6.29 -0.40
C LEU A 116 -11.41 -5.48 -1.42
N ALA A 117 -10.77 -5.10 -2.54
CA ALA A 117 -11.45 -4.40 -3.62
C ALA A 117 -12.56 -5.26 -4.24
N LEU A 118 -12.34 -6.57 -4.40
CA LEU A 118 -13.35 -7.49 -4.92
C LEU A 118 -14.55 -7.62 -3.98
N LEU A 119 -14.32 -7.69 -2.67
CA LEU A 119 -15.38 -7.69 -1.67
C LEU A 119 -16.21 -6.39 -1.72
N VAL A 120 -15.55 -5.24 -1.82
CA VAL A 120 -16.22 -3.94 -1.95
C VAL A 120 -17.02 -3.86 -3.26
N PHE A 121 -16.46 -4.36 -4.36
CA PHE A 121 -17.12 -4.35 -5.67
C PHE A 121 -18.38 -5.21 -5.65
N THR A 122 -18.26 -6.46 -5.23
CA THR A 122 -19.37 -7.42 -5.20
C THR A 122 -20.45 -6.97 -4.20
N GLY A 123 -20.07 -6.58 -2.99
CA GLY A 123 -20.99 -6.08 -1.98
C GLY A 123 -21.75 -4.83 -2.43
N GLY A 124 -21.05 -3.88 -3.06
CA GLY A 124 -21.66 -2.69 -3.62
C GLY A 124 -22.73 -2.98 -4.67
N ASN A 125 -22.42 -3.87 -5.63
CA ASN A 125 -23.35 -4.28 -6.67
C ASN A 125 -24.56 -5.04 -6.11
N ILE A 126 -24.37 -5.94 -5.15
CA ILE A 126 -25.47 -6.67 -4.50
C ILE A 126 -26.43 -5.71 -3.79
N LEU A 127 -25.89 -4.74 -3.03
CA LEU A 127 -26.70 -3.74 -2.34
C LEU A 127 -27.51 -2.87 -3.31
N GLU A 128 -26.93 -2.52 -4.47
CA GLU A 128 -27.64 -1.75 -5.50
C GLU A 128 -28.76 -2.59 -6.13
N PHE A 129 -28.51 -3.87 -6.43
CA PHE A 129 -29.52 -4.79 -6.93
C PHE A 129 -30.71 -4.95 -5.97
N ILE A 130 -30.43 -5.15 -4.67
CA ILE A 130 -31.47 -5.25 -3.64
C ILE A 130 -32.30 -3.97 -3.57
N LYS A 131 -31.65 -2.79 -3.61
CA LYS A 131 -32.35 -1.49 -3.61
C LYS A 131 -33.24 -1.30 -4.83
N LEU A 132 -32.78 -1.70 -6.02
CA LEU A 132 -33.58 -1.61 -7.24
C LEU A 132 -34.79 -2.54 -7.20
N LYS A 133 -34.64 -3.77 -6.69
CA LYS A 133 -35.75 -4.71 -6.50
C LYS A 133 -36.79 -4.17 -5.51
N ALA A 134 -36.34 -3.64 -4.37
CA ALA A 134 -37.21 -3.06 -3.35
C ALA A 134 -37.97 -1.81 -3.81
N ARG A 135 -37.39 -1.00 -4.71
CA ARG A 135 -38.09 0.14 -5.34
C ARG A 135 -39.20 -0.32 -6.28
N LYS A 136 -38.95 -1.34 -7.09
CA LYS A 136 -39.95 -1.88 -8.03
C LYS A 136 -41.13 -2.56 -7.33
N SER A 137 -40.93 -3.09 -6.13
CA SER A 137 -41.97 -3.79 -5.36
C SER A 137 -42.85 -2.88 -4.49
N LYS A 138 -42.56 -1.57 -4.39
CA LYS A 138 -43.46 -0.64 -3.69
C LYS A 138 -44.62 -0.28 -4.64
N PRO A 139 -45.88 -0.63 -4.33
CA PRO A 139 -47.01 -0.19 -5.14
C PRO A 139 -47.09 1.34 -5.09
N ASN A 140 -47.36 1.96 -6.25
CA ASN A 140 -47.71 3.38 -6.30
C ASN A 140 -48.92 3.59 -5.39
N LYS A 141 -48.72 4.26 -4.26
CA LYS A 141 -49.82 4.84 -3.50
C LYS A 141 -50.30 6.03 -4.33
N PHE A 142 -51.39 5.81 -5.06
CA PHE A 142 -52.21 6.87 -5.63
C PHE A 142 -52.80 7.73 -4.51
#